data_AF-A0A6A8M6C3-F1
#
_entry.id   AF-A0A6A8M6C3-F1
#
_cell.length_a   1.000
_cell.length_b   1.000
_cell.length_c   1.000
_cell.angle_alpha   90.00
_cell.angle_beta   90.00
_cell.angle_gamma   90.00
#
_symmetry.space_group_name_H-M   'P 1'
#
loop_
_entity.id
_entity.type
_entity.pdbx_description
1 polymer ?
#
loop_
_entity_poly.entity_id
_entity_poly.type
_entity_poly.pdbx_seq_one_letter_code
_entity_poly.pdbx_strand_id
1 'polypeptide(L)'
;MEHKGTSNLREERQEREKKEKVYRDNFYKAILALETMEECDAFFQDVCTIKELSDLIRRLEVAKMLSEGVVFNDISKETGMSSTTISRVNKALNYGPGGYAMVLERLEQSGVRTAGEQQEDEKNKKTKKTSK
;
A
#
# COMPACT_ATOMS: atom_id res chain seq x y z
N MET A 1 -44.47 11.68 27.69
CA MET A 1 -43.80 10.37 27.62
C MET A 1 -42.42 10.61 27.03
N GLU A 2 -41.39 10.14 27.73
CA GLU A 2 -40.06 10.75 27.78
C GLU A 2 -39.15 10.44 26.59
N HIS A 3 -38.46 11.48 26.11
CA HIS A 3 -37.34 11.48 25.16
C HIS A 3 -36.04 10.86 25.74
N LYS A 4 -36.08 9.63 26.28
CA LYS A 4 -34.89 8.97 26.89
C LYS A 4 -34.12 8.03 25.96
N GLY A 5 -34.58 7.79 24.73
CA GLY A 5 -33.97 6.79 23.82
C GLY A 5 -32.76 7.27 23.01
N THR A 6 -32.53 8.58 22.85
CA THR A 6 -31.54 9.09 21.89
C THR A 6 -30.19 9.52 22.50
N SER A 7 -30.09 9.69 23.83
CA SER A 7 -28.83 10.08 24.47
C SER A 7 -27.84 8.91 24.56
N ASN A 8 -28.33 7.72 24.92
CA ASN A 8 -27.49 6.53 25.08
C ASN A 8 -26.80 6.11 23.77
N LEU A 9 -27.50 6.20 22.62
CA LEU A 9 -26.94 5.86 21.30
C LEU A 9 -25.83 6.83 20.85
N ARG A 10 -25.88 8.10 21.27
CA ARG A 10 -24.84 9.10 20.94
C ARG A 10 -23.59 8.89 21.78
N GLU A 11 -23.76 8.60 23.07
CA GLU A 11 -22.66 8.33 24.00
C GLU A 11 -21.93 7.03 23.64
N GLU A 12 -22.66 5.94 23.36
CA GLU A 12 -22.07 4.68 22.89
C GLU A 12 -21.29 4.85 21.58
N ARG A 13 -21.80 5.67 20.66
CA ARG A 13 -21.11 5.98 19.40
C ARG A 13 -19.80 6.72 19.65
N GLN A 14 -19.82 7.74 20.52
CA GLN A 14 -18.62 8.50 20.87
C GLN A 14 -17.57 7.62 21.56
N GLU A 15 -18.00 6.71 22.43
CA GLU A 15 -17.09 5.76 23.08
C GLU A 15 -16.46 4.80 22.07
N ARG A 16 -17.23 4.28 21.10
CA ARG A 16 -16.71 3.45 20.01
C ARG A 16 -15.70 4.20 19.15
N GLU A 17 -15.99 5.45 18.77
CA GLU A 17 -15.07 6.28 17.99
C GLU A 17 -13.77 6.56 18.75
N LYS A 18 -13.85 6.77 20.07
CA LYS A 18 -12.67 6.94 20.92
C LYS A 18 -11.84 5.65 21.01
N LYS A 19 -12.47 4.49 21.18
CA LYS A 19 -11.78 3.18 21.19
C LYS A 19 -11.11 2.90 19.85
N GLU A 20 -11.79 3.15 18.75
CA GLU A 20 -11.25 2.95 17.40
C GLU A 20 -10.00 3.80 17.16
N LYS A 21 -9.98 5.05 17.65
CA LYS A 21 -8.77 5.88 17.60
C LYS A 21 -7.62 5.24 18.37
N VAL A 22 -7.88 4.73 19.58
CA VAL A 22 -6.85 4.08 20.40
C VAL A 22 -6.32 2.82 19.71
N TYR A 23 -7.19 2.00 19.14
CA TYR A 23 -6.79 0.79 18.41
C TYR A 23 -5.92 1.11 17.19
N ARG A 24 -6.29 2.15 16.43
CA ARG A 24 -5.49 2.66 15.32
C ARG A 24 -4.11 3.12 15.76
N ASP A 25 -4.04 3.93 16.82
CA ASP A 25 -2.77 4.45 17.34
C ASP A 25 -1.86 3.30 17.81
N ASN A 26 -2.42 2.26 18.44
CA ASN A 26 -1.68 1.08 18.86
C ASN A 26 -1.17 0.26 17.67
N PHE A 27 -2.00 0.07 16.64
CA PHE A 27 -1.60 -0.67 15.44
C PHE A 27 -0.45 0.04 14.70
N TYR A 28 -0.51 1.36 14.56
CA TYR A 28 0.58 2.12 13.93
C TYR A 28 1.87 2.11 14.76
N LYS A 29 1.78 2.14 16.09
CA LYS A 29 2.95 1.95 16.95
C LYS A 29 3.57 0.56 16.79
N ALA A 30 2.75 -0.48 16.62
CA ALA A 30 3.25 -1.83 16.36
C ALA A 30 4.00 -1.89 15.02
N ILE A 31 3.46 -1.31 13.95
CA ILE A 31 4.15 -1.22 12.65
C ILE A 31 5.48 -0.46 12.77
N LEU A 32 5.52 0.64 13.51
CA LEU A 32 6.74 1.44 13.71
C LEU A 32 7.81 0.75 14.57
N ALA A 33 7.47 -0.33 15.27
CA ALA A 33 8.39 -1.09 16.11
C ALA A 33 9.08 -2.24 15.36
N LEU A 34 8.71 -2.51 14.10
CA LEU A 34 9.34 -3.53 13.27
C LEU A 34 10.71 -3.03 12.78
N GLU A 35 11.75 -3.84 12.92
CA GLU A 35 13.13 -3.47 12.59
C GLU A 35 13.69 -4.26 11.40
N THR A 36 13.16 -5.45 11.13
CA THR A 36 13.66 -6.36 10.08
C THR A 36 12.59 -6.80 9.08
N MET A 37 13.03 -7.32 7.93
CA MET A 37 12.12 -7.84 6.90
C MET A 37 11.40 -9.11 7.37
N GLU A 38 12.08 -9.95 8.14
CA GLU A 38 11.53 -11.17 8.73
C GLU A 38 10.44 -10.84 9.75
N GLU A 39 10.63 -9.81 10.58
CA GLU A 39 9.60 -9.32 11.50
C GLU A 39 8.38 -8.76 10.75
N CYS A 40 8.60 -8.03 9.64
CA CYS A 40 7.51 -7.56 8.80
C CYS A 40 6.69 -8.72 8.23
N ASP A 41 7.36 -9.73 7.65
CA ASP A 41 6.67 -10.90 7.08
C ASP A 41 5.87 -11.66 8.15
N ALA A 42 6.49 -11.95 9.30
CA ALA A 42 5.80 -12.62 10.41
C ALA A 42 4.58 -11.82 10.90
N PHE A 43 4.73 -10.52 11.16
CA PHE A 43 3.64 -9.68 11.66
C PHE A 43 2.48 -9.59 10.68
N PHE A 44 2.76 -9.36 9.39
CA PHE A 44 1.70 -9.23 8.39
C PHE A 44 1.04 -10.58 8.05
N GLN A 45 1.73 -11.72 8.20
CA GLN A 45 1.10 -13.04 8.09
C GLN A 45 0.15 -13.35 9.26
N ASP A 46 0.43 -12.84 10.46
CA ASP A 46 -0.47 -12.99 11.61
C ASP A 46 -1.71 -12.10 11.49
N VAL A 47 -1.54 -10.86 11.00
CA VAL A 47 -2.61 -9.84 10.94
C VAL A 47 -3.50 -10.00 9.72
N CYS A 48 -2.95 -10.45 8.58
CA CYS A 48 -3.66 -10.54 7.31
C CYS A 48 -3.84 -11.97 6.87
N THR A 49 -4.94 -12.23 6.15
CA THR A 49 -5.01 -13.43 5.32
C THR A 49 -4.01 -13.33 4.16
N ILE A 50 -3.64 -14.48 3.58
CA ILE A 50 -2.77 -14.56 2.39
C ILE A 50 -3.28 -13.65 1.27
N LYS A 51 -4.60 -13.60 1.06
CA LYS A 51 -5.21 -12.77 0.02
C LYS A 51 -5.08 -11.28 0.33
N GLU A 52 -5.33 -10.87 1.57
CA GLU A 52 -5.24 -9.46 1.97
C GLU A 52 -3.80 -8.96 1.87
N LEU A 53 -2.82 -9.75 2.34
CA LEU A 53 -1.41 -9.41 2.22
C LEU A 53 -0.99 -9.28 0.74
N SER A 54 -1.39 -10.25 -0.10
CA SER A 54 -1.13 -10.17 -1.54
C SER A 54 -1.76 -8.94 -2.20
N ASP A 55 -2.99 -8.60 -1.83
CA ASP A 55 -3.67 -7.40 -2.33
C ASP A 55 -2.97 -6.11 -1.88
N LEU A 56 -2.43 -6.05 -0.65
CA LEU A 56 -1.66 -4.90 -0.15
C LEU A 56 -0.34 -4.73 -0.92
N ILE A 57 0.43 -5.80 -1.07
CA ILE A 57 1.72 -5.81 -1.79
C ILE A 57 1.50 -5.34 -3.24
N ARG A 58 0.53 -5.92 -3.94
CA ARG A 58 0.28 -5.57 -5.35
C ARG A 58 -0.19 -4.14 -5.52
N ARG A 59 -0.91 -3.55 -4.55
CA ARG A 59 -1.31 -2.13 -4.62
C ARG A 59 -0.11 -1.19 -4.55
N LEU A 60 0.90 -1.51 -3.73
CA LEU A 60 2.15 -0.76 -3.71
C LEU A 60 2.86 -0.84 -5.07
N GLU A 61 2.92 -2.04 -5.66
CA GLU A 61 3.56 -2.23 -6.96
C GLU A 61 2.83 -1.49 -8.09
N VAL A 62 1.50 -1.51 -8.07
CA VAL A 62 0.68 -0.68 -8.98
C VAL A 62 1.01 0.80 -8.80
N ALA A 63 1.14 1.29 -7.56
CA ALA A 63 1.47 2.70 -7.32
C ALA A 63 2.87 3.06 -7.84
N LYS A 64 3.85 2.16 -7.68
CA LYS A 64 5.19 2.30 -8.23
C LYS A 64 5.16 2.40 -9.76
N MET A 65 4.56 1.41 -10.44
CA MET A 65 4.47 1.39 -11.91
C MET A 65 3.72 2.61 -12.46
N LEU A 66 2.67 3.09 -11.77
CA LEU A 66 1.98 4.33 -12.14
C LEU A 66 2.89 5.55 -12.03
N SER A 67 3.72 5.63 -10.98
CA SER A 67 4.68 6.73 -10.80
C SER A 67 5.77 6.74 -11.88
N GLU A 68 6.09 5.58 -12.44
CA GLU A 68 7.03 5.40 -13.55
C GLU A 68 6.38 5.63 -14.94
N GLY A 69 5.08 5.95 -14.98
CA GLY A 69 4.35 6.23 -16.21
C GLY A 69 3.93 4.98 -17.01
N VAL A 70 3.95 3.79 -16.40
CA VAL A 70 3.49 2.56 -17.06
C VAL A 70 1.99 2.62 -17.33
N VAL A 71 1.57 2.16 -18.50
CA VAL A 71 0.17 2.20 -18.94
C VAL A 71 -0.67 1.12 -18.26
N PHE A 72 -1.96 1.39 -18.05
CA PHE A 72 -2.89 0.55 -17.28
C PHE A 72 -2.96 -0.91 -17.74
N ASN A 73 -2.88 -1.15 -19.06
CA ASN A 73 -2.95 -2.49 -19.60
C ASN A 73 -1.77 -3.35 -19.15
N ASP A 74 -0.56 -2.78 -19.15
CA ASP A 74 0.64 -3.51 -18.79
C ASP A 74 0.75 -3.68 -17.27
N ILE A 75 0.32 -2.69 -16.50
CA ILE A 75 0.13 -2.84 -15.05
C ILE A 75 -0.82 -4.01 -14.74
N SER A 76 -1.94 -4.09 -15.46
CA SER A 76 -2.93 -5.15 -15.24
C SER A 76 -2.36 -6.53 -15.55
N LYS A 77 -1.57 -6.67 -16.64
CA LYS A 77 -0.90 -7.93 -16.99
C LYS A 77 0.14 -8.34 -15.95
N GLU A 78 0.95 -7.41 -15.48
CA GLU A 78 2.06 -7.69 -14.56
C GLU A 78 1.54 -8.01 -13.14
N THR A 79 0.64 -7.18 -12.63
CA THR A 79 0.16 -7.27 -11.25
C THR A 79 -1.07 -8.17 -11.08
N GLY A 80 -1.74 -8.51 -12.18
CA GLY A 80 -3.03 -9.21 -12.17
C GLY A 80 -4.18 -8.40 -11.57
N MET A 81 -4.01 -7.09 -11.36
CA MET A 81 -5.03 -6.23 -10.77
C MET A 81 -6.03 -5.74 -11.82
N SER A 82 -7.30 -5.65 -11.42
CA SER A 82 -8.36 -5.12 -12.28
C SER A 82 -8.17 -3.63 -12.56
N SER A 83 -8.69 -3.17 -13.70
CA SER A 83 -8.73 -1.75 -14.06
C SER A 83 -9.39 -0.87 -12.99
N THR A 84 -10.42 -1.39 -12.31
CA THR A 84 -11.07 -0.72 -11.18
C THR A 84 -10.10 -0.52 -10.01
N THR A 85 -9.32 -1.54 -9.65
CA THR A 85 -8.32 -1.43 -8.58
C THR A 85 -7.22 -0.45 -8.97
N ILE A 86 -6.67 -0.57 -10.18
CA ILE A 86 -5.61 0.33 -10.69
C ILE A 86 -6.10 1.79 -10.67
N SER A 87 -7.34 2.04 -11.10
CA SER A 87 -7.95 3.37 -11.05
C SER A 87 -8.05 3.94 -9.62
N ARG A 88 -8.42 3.12 -8.63
CA ARG A 88 -8.44 3.54 -7.21
C ARG A 88 -7.05 3.87 -6.68
N VAL A 89 -6.05 3.05 -7.02
CA VAL A 89 -4.64 3.31 -6.63
C VAL A 89 -4.15 4.60 -7.29
N ASN A 90 -4.40 4.79 -8.58
CA ASN A 90 -4.04 6.01 -9.30
C ASN A 90 -4.68 7.26 -8.67
N LYS A 91 -5.95 7.18 -8.28
CA LYS A 91 -6.62 8.27 -7.57
C LYS A 91 -5.97 8.56 -6.21
N ALA A 92 -5.64 7.52 -5.44
CA ALA A 92 -4.98 7.67 -4.14
C ALA A 92 -3.55 8.21 -4.26
N LEU A 93 -2.82 7.82 -5.31
CA LEU A 93 -1.47 8.31 -5.60
C LEU A 93 -1.48 9.82 -5.91
N ASN A 94 -2.40 10.27 -6.77
CA ASN A 94 -2.44 11.65 -7.25
C ASN A 94 -3.24 12.62 -6.36
N TYR A 95 -4.27 12.13 -5.66
CA TYR A 95 -5.23 12.96 -4.92
C TYR A 95 -5.50 12.47 -3.49
N GLY A 96 -4.74 11.49 -3.01
CA GLY A 96 -4.86 10.99 -1.64
C GLY A 96 -4.03 11.78 -0.64
N PRO A 97 -3.87 11.25 0.59
CA PRO A 97 -3.09 11.88 1.66
C PRO A 97 -1.57 11.96 1.41
N GLY A 98 -1.07 11.52 0.25
CA GLY A 98 0.36 11.55 -0.11
C GLY A 98 1.20 10.37 0.38
N GLY A 99 0.59 9.34 0.99
CA GLY A 99 1.32 8.20 1.56
C GLY A 99 2.15 7.40 0.54
N TYR A 100 1.60 7.11 -0.64
CA TYR A 100 2.36 6.41 -1.69
C TYR A 100 3.56 7.23 -2.17
N ALA A 101 3.34 8.51 -2.53
CA ALA A 101 4.40 9.39 -2.99
C ALA A 101 5.55 9.48 -1.98
N MET A 102 5.22 9.68 -0.69
CA MET A 102 6.20 9.75 0.39
C MET A 102 7.05 8.46 0.51
N VAL A 103 6.42 7.28 0.46
CA VAL A 103 7.16 6.01 0.59
C VAL A 103 8.02 5.74 -0.64
N LEU A 104 7.49 5.96 -1.84
CA LEU A 104 8.21 5.75 -3.10
C LEU A 104 9.44 6.65 -3.19
N GLU A 105 9.31 7.93 -2.83
CA GLU A 105 10.42 8.89 -2.79
C GLU A 105 11.53 8.45 -1.82
N ARG A 106 11.16 7.96 -0.61
CA ARG A 106 12.14 7.48 0.37
C ARG A 106 12.87 6.21 -0.11
N LEU A 107 12.17 5.31 -0.80
CA LEU A 107 12.78 4.11 -1.36
C LEU A 107 13.80 4.47 -2.44
N GLU A 108 13.49 5.42 -3.31
CA GLU A 108 14.42 5.93 -4.32
C GLU A 108 15.67 6.58 -3.68
N GLN A 109 15.48 7.42 -2.65
CA GLN A 109 16.57 8.13 -1.96
C GLN A 109 17.48 7.20 -1.14
N SER A 110 16.92 6.16 -0.53
CA SER A 110 17.69 5.20 0.27
C SER A 110 18.56 4.27 -0.57
N GLY A 111 18.46 4.32 -1.91
CA GLY A 111 19.19 3.43 -2.80
C GLY A 111 18.83 1.95 -2.62
N VAL A 112 17.74 1.68 -1.89
CA VAL A 112 17.18 0.35 -1.70
C VAL A 112 16.58 -0.07 -3.03
N ARG A 113 17.40 -0.72 -3.85
CA ARG A 113 16.95 -1.28 -5.12
C ARG A 113 16.01 -2.42 -4.83
N THR A 114 14.74 -2.25 -5.17
CA THR A 114 13.79 -3.35 -5.11
C THR A 114 14.21 -4.43 -6.12
N ALA A 115 13.99 -5.71 -5.81
CA ALA A 115 14.48 -6.83 -6.63
C ALA A 115 14.03 -6.78 -8.11
N GLY A 116 12.96 -6.03 -8.42
CA GLY A 116 12.48 -5.79 -9.79
C GLY A 116 13.40 -4.92 -10.65
N GLU A 117 14.16 -3.98 -10.08
CA GLU A 117 15.06 -3.08 -10.83
C GLU A 117 16.25 -3.83 -11.47
N GLN A 118 16.64 -4.98 -10.91
CA GLN A 118 17.69 -5.81 -11.48
C GLN A 118 17.30 -6.44 -12.83
N GLN A 119 15.99 -6.61 -13.10
CA GLN A 119 15.50 -7.23 -14.34
C GLN A 119 15.36 -6.23 -15.50
N GLU A 120 15.09 -4.95 -15.22
CA GLU A 120 14.99 -3.92 -16.25
C GLU A 120 16.37 -3.53 -16.82
N ASP A 121 17.41 -3.48 -16.00
CA ASP A 121 18.77 -3.23 -16.45
C ASP A 121 19.30 -4.34 -17.39
N GLU A 122 18.90 -5.59 -17.17
CA GLU A 122 19.22 -6.70 -18.09
C GLU A 122 18.44 -6.63 -19.40
N LYS A 123 17.15 -6.27 -19.37
CA LYS A 123 16.33 -6.09 -20.58
C LYS A 123 16.83 -4.92 -21.41
N ASN A 124 17.17 -3.78 -20.78
CA ASN A 124 17.67 -2.57 -21.45
C ASN A 124 19.11 -2.72 -21.98
N LYS A 125 19.93 -3.59 -21.37
CA LYS A 125 21.23 -4.04 -21.92
C LYS A 125 21.08 -4.96 -23.13
N LYS A 126 20.06 -5.82 -23.17
CA LYS A 126 19.82 -6.72 -24.31
C LYS A 126 19.31 -5.97 -25.54
N THR A 127 18.43 -4.98 -25.40
CA THR A 127 17.95 -4.14 -26.53
C THR A 127 19.04 -3.25 -27.14
N LYS A 128 20.01 -2.76 -26.35
CA LYS A 128 21.14 -1.99 -26.89
C LYS A 128 22.22 -2.82 -27.59
N LYS A 129 22.23 -4.15 -27.44
CA LYS A 129 23.22 -5.06 -28.06
C LYS A 129 22.82 -5.57 -29.45
N THR A 130 21.54 -5.45 -29.85
CA THR A 130 21.02 -5.92 -31.14
C THR A 130 20.97 -4.83 -32.23
N SER A 131 21.38 -3.60 -31.93
CA SER A 131 21.47 -2.49 -32.89
C SER A 131 22.90 -2.16 -33.32
N LYS A 132 23.80 -3.14 -33.28
CA LYS A 132 25.16 -3.03 -33.84
C LYS A 132 25.45 -4.18 -34.78
#